data_AF-A0A9P7DDK5-F1
#
_entry.id   AF-A0A9P7DDK5-F1
#
_cell.length_a   1.000
_cell.length_b   1.000
_cell.length_c   1.000
_cell.angle_alpha   90.00
_cell.angle_beta   90.00
_cell.angle_gamma   90.00
#
_symmetry.space_group_name_H-M   'P 1'
#
loop_
_entity.id
_entity.type
_entity.pdbx_description
1 polymer ?
#
loop_
_entity_poly.entity_id
_entity_poly.type
_entity_poly.pdbx_seq_one_letter_code
_entity_poly.pdbx_strand_id
1 'polypeptide(L)'
;MEDEAEITSVYHKPELSVKQKENILQEIIEEFGLTDNEEQERSLRIVSEHFIRDEVDQLLMFITGIGGSGKSHVIRAIVEMFRRCGAPERLTLSAPTGSAAVLIDGYTIHALTFLPK
;
A
#
# COMPACT_ATOMS: atom_id res chain seq x y z
N MET A 1 8.63 -6.02 47.88
CA MET A 1 9.15 -6.30 46.52
C MET A 1 8.09 -7.16 45.88
N GLU A 2 7.05 -6.48 45.42
CA GLU A 2 5.90 -7.10 44.77
C GLU A 2 6.17 -7.09 43.26
N ASP A 3 5.69 -8.15 42.61
CA ASP A 3 5.91 -8.52 41.22
C ASP A 3 5.75 -7.38 40.20
N GLU A 4 6.81 -7.10 39.44
CA GLU A 4 6.78 -6.28 38.21
C GLU A 4 6.42 -7.11 36.95
N ALA A 5 5.85 -8.30 37.12
CA ALA A 5 5.63 -9.25 36.03
C ALA A 5 4.19 -9.22 35.49
N GLU A 6 3.60 -8.06 35.19
CA GLU A 6 2.27 -8.02 34.53
C GLU A 6 1.93 -6.72 33.79
N ILE A 7 2.83 -6.14 32.99
CA ILE A 7 2.50 -4.97 32.12
C ILE A 7 3.07 -5.11 30.70
N THR A 8 2.99 -6.29 30.08
CA THR A 8 3.27 -6.42 28.63
C THR A 8 2.50 -7.56 27.95
N SER A 9 1.19 -7.66 28.25
CA SER A 9 0.26 -8.25 27.28
C SER A 9 0.11 -7.26 26.11
N VAL A 10 1.07 -7.31 25.20
CA VAL A 10 1.12 -6.56 23.94
C VAL A 10 -0.26 -6.60 23.28
N TYR A 11 -0.87 -5.43 23.05
CA TYR A 11 -2.08 -5.28 22.26
C TYR A 11 -1.81 -5.82 20.84
N HIS A 12 -2.06 -7.10 20.61
CA HIS A 12 -2.09 -7.66 19.27
C HIS A 12 -3.38 -7.16 18.62
N LYS A 13 -3.28 -6.14 17.76
CA LYS A 13 -4.40 -5.72 16.94
C LYS A 13 -4.81 -6.96 16.11
N PRO A 14 -6.04 -7.45 16.23
CA PRO A 14 -6.42 -8.69 15.57
C PRO A 14 -6.24 -8.52 14.07
N GLU A 15 -5.56 -9.48 13.44
CA GLU A 15 -5.35 -9.46 12.01
C GLU A 15 -6.70 -9.56 11.29
N LEU A 16 -6.90 -8.75 10.26
CA LEU A 16 -8.13 -8.78 9.46
C LEU A 16 -8.22 -10.10 8.70
N SER A 17 -9.40 -10.71 8.71
CA SER A 17 -9.70 -11.86 7.85
C SER A 17 -9.59 -11.49 6.37
N VAL A 18 -9.34 -12.49 5.52
CA VAL A 18 -9.34 -12.34 4.05
C VAL A 18 -10.58 -11.60 3.57
N LYS A 19 -11.76 -11.98 4.06
CA LYS A 19 -13.03 -11.36 3.68
C LYS A 19 -13.12 -9.89 4.09
N GLN A 20 -12.55 -9.49 5.23
CA GLN A 20 -12.50 -8.08 5.63
C GLN A 20 -11.57 -7.28 4.73
N LYS A 21 -10.40 -7.84 4.37
CA LYS A 21 -9.47 -7.20 3.44
C LYS A 21 -10.09 -7.10 2.02
N GLU A 22 -10.83 -8.10 1.58
CA GLU A 22 -11.58 -8.07 0.31
C GLU A 22 -12.69 -7.01 0.30
N ASN A 23 -13.43 -6.84 1.41
CA ASN A 23 -14.41 -5.77 1.52
C ASN A 23 -13.75 -4.38 1.42
N ILE A 24 -12.62 -4.18 2.10
CA ILE A 24 -11.83 -2.94 2.01
C ILE A 24 -11.41 -2.66 0.56
N LEU A 25 -10.98 -3.69 -0.18
CA LEU A 25 -10.64 -3.53 -1.60
C LEU A 25 -11.83 -3.01 -2.41
N GLN A 26 -13.03 -3.57 -2.22
CA GLN A 26 -14.21 -3.12 -2.95
C GLN A 26 -14.61 -1.68 -2.57
N GLU A 27 -14.56 -1.34 -1.28
CA GLU A 27 -14.77 0.03 -0.80
C GLU A 27 -13.81 1.03 -1.46
N ILE A 28 -12.52 0.68 -1.55
CA ILE A 28 -11.52 1.54 -2.19
C ILE A 28 -11.79 1.68 -3.69
N ILE A 29 -12.15 0.61 -4.39
CA ILE A 29 -12.48 0.66 -5.82
C ILE A 29 -13.61 1.64 -6.09
N GLU A 30 -14.66 1.60 -5.27
CA GLU A 30 -15.82 2.50 -5.36
C GLU A 30 -15.43 3.94 -4.99
N GLU A 31 -14.78 4.15 -3.85
CA GLU A 31 -14.43 5.48 -3.33
C GLU A 31 -13.42 6.22 -4.21
N PHE A 32 -12.48 5.49 -4.82
CA PHE A 32 -11.51 6.05 -5.76
C PHE A 32 -12.07 6.16 -7.19
N GLY A 33 -13.31 5.73 -7.44
CA GLY A 33 -13.93 5.79 -8.76
C GLY A 33 -13.20 4.95 -9.81
N LEU A 34 -12.69 3.78 -9.41
CA LEU A 34 -11.94 2.89 -10.29
C LEU A 34 -12.84 1.95 -11.09
N THR A 35 -14.11 1.80 -10.70
CA THR A 35 -15.10 0.90 -11.32
C THR A 35 -15.24 1.10 -12.84
N ASP A 36 -15.12 2.34 -13.33
CA ASP A 36 -15.25 2.68 -14.75
C ASP A 36 -13.89 2.68 -15.49
N ASN A 37 -12.80 2.33 -14.82
CA ASN A 37 -11.45 2.29 -15.38
C ASN A 37 -10.77 0.94 -15.07
N GLU A 38 -11.05 -0.02 -15.94
CA GLU A 38 -10.60 -1.41 -15.82
C GLU A 38 -9.08 -1.53 -15.57
N GLU A 39 -8.25 -0.72 -16.22
CA GLU A 39 -6.78 -0.80 -16.09
C GLU A 39 -6.28 -0.27 -14.73
N GLN A 40 -6.90 0.78 -14.21
CA GLN A 40 -6.56 1.30 -12.88
C GLN A 40 -7.07 0.36 -11.78
N GLU A 41 -8.30 -0.14 -11.91
CA GLU A 41 -8.86 -1.14 -11.01
C GLU A 41 -8.00 -2.40 -10.98
N ARG A 42 -7.67 -2.95 -12.16
CA ARG A 42 -6.83 -4.14 -12.31
C ARG A 42 -5.47 -3.95 -11.63
N SER A 43 -4.87 -2.78 -11.77
CA SER A 43 -3.60 -2.46 -11.13
C SER A 43 -3.70 -2.52 -9.61
N LEU A 44 -4.73 -1.91 -9.02
CA LEU A 44 -4.99 -2.00 -7.58
C LEU A 44 -5.28 -3.45 -7.15
N ARG A 45 -6.09 -4.17 -7.93
CA ARG A 45 -6.55 -5.53 -7.62
C ARG A 45 -5.38 -6.51 -7.57
N ILE A 46 -4.46 -6.46 -8.54
CA ILE A 46 -3.27 -7.33 -8.55
C ILE A 46 -2.43 -7.14 -7.28
N VAL A 47 -2.14 -5.89 -6.90
CA VAL A 47 -1.36 -5.59 -5.69
C VAL A 47 -2.11 -6.00 -4.43
N SER A 48 -3.42 -5.74 -4.37
CA SER A 48 -4.27 -6.07 -3.23
C SER A 48 -4.41 -7.57 -3.04
N GLU A 49 -4.62 -8.35 -4.10
CA GLU A 49 -4.75 -9.81 -4.02
C GLU A 49 -3.44 -10.46 -3.57
N HIS A 50 -2.30 -9.98 -4.09
CA HIS A 50 -0.97 -10.42 -3.65
C HIS A 50 -0.77 -10.20 -2.14
N PHE A 51 -1.16 -9.02 -1.65
CA PHE A 51 -1.13 -8.68 -0.22
C PHE A 51 -2.14 -9.49 0.63
N ILE A 52 -3.38 -9.67 0.15
CA ILE A 52 -4.46 -10.37 0.86
C ILE A 52 -4.12 -11.83 1.08
N ARG A 53 -3.54 -12.48 0.06
CA ARG A 53 -3.18 -13.90 0.08
C ARG A 53 -1.82 -14.18 0.72
N ASP A 54 -1.08 -13.12 1.08
CA ASP A 54 0.29 -13.19 1.60
C ASP A 54 1.18 -14.07 0.68
N GLU A 55 1.07 -13.82 -0.64
CA GLU A 55 1.77 -14.60 -1.65
C GLU A 55 3.29 -14.51 -1.45
N VAL A 56 3.96 -15.66 -1.46
CA VAL A 56 5.41 -15.77 -1.21
C VAL A 56 6.25 -15.34 -2.42
N ASP A 57 5.71 -15.48 -3.62
CA ASP A 57 6.39 -15.09 -4.85
C ASP A 57 6.39 -13.57 -5.00
N GLN A 58 7.55 -13.00 -5.35
CA GLN A 58 7.69 -11.55 -5.47
C GLN A 58 6.84 -10.99 -6.61
N LEU A 59 5.93 -10.06 -6.31
CA LEU A 59 5.23 -9.29 -7.32
C LEU A 59 6.15 -8.23 -7.93
N LEU A 60 6.47 -8.39 -9.22
CA LEU A 60 7.13 -7.38 -10.03
C LEU A 60 6.15 -6.81 -11.05
N MET A 61 5.79 -5.54 -10.88
CA MET A 61 4.79 -4.88 -11.72
C MET A 61 5.34 -3.58 -12.32
N PHE A 62 5.19 -3.43 -13.63
CA PHE A 62 5.51 -2.18 -14.34
C PHE A 62 4.22 -1.59 -14.92
N ILE A 63 3.79 -0.46 -14.36
CA ILE A 63 2.61 0.28 -14.81
C ILE A 63 3.08 1.49 -15.62
N THR A 64 2.68 1.55 -16.88
CA THR A 64 2.99 2.66 -17.79
C THR A 64 1.72 3.39 -18.21
N GLY A 65 1.89 4.53 -18.88
CA GLY A 65 0.80 5.33 -19.42
C GLY A 65 1.23 6.77 -19.66
N ILE A 66 0.51 7.47 -20.53
CA ILE A 66 0.78 8.87 -20.85
C ILE A 66 0.65 9.79 -19.63
N GLY A 67 1.19 11.00 -19.71
CA GLY A 67 0.97 12.03 -18.70
C GLY A 67 -0.53 12.27 -18.48
N GLY A 68 -0.96 12.39 -17.21
CA GLY A 68 -2.38 12.59 -16.89
C GLY A 68 -3.23 11.31 -16.84
N SER A 69 -2.67 10.12 -17.08
CA SER A 69 -3.43 8.85 -17.05
C SER A 69 -3.84 8.33 -15.66
N GLY A 70 -3.66 9.14 -14.60
CA GLY A 70 -4.05 8.77 -13.23
C GLY A 70 -3.13 7.76 -12.52
N LYS A 71 -1.88 7.56 -12.94
CA LYS A 71 -0.94 6.65 -12.23
C LYS A 71 -0.77 6.98 -10.75
N SER A 72 -0.63 8.26 -10.40
CA SER A 72 -0.55 8.70 -9.00
C SER A 72 -1.84 8.43 -8.22
N HIS A 73 -2.99 8.35 -8.91
CA HIS A 73 -4.27 7.99 -8.31
C HIS A 73 -4.29 6.51 -7.89
N VAL A 74 -3.81 5.62 -8.77
CA VAL A 74 -3.61 4.20 -8.44
C VAL A 74 -2.65 4.01 -7.26
N ILE A 75 -1.53 4.75 -7.24
CA ILE A 75 -0.58 4.70 -6.11
C ILE A 75 -1.29 5.05 -4.79
N ARG A 76 -2.12 6.10 -4.77
CA ARG A 76 -2.88 6.49 -3.57
C ARG A 76 -3.90 5.43 -3.14
N ALA A 77 -4.56 4.77 -4.09
CA ALA A 77 -5.47 3.66 -3.78
C ALA A 77 -4.74 2.48 -3.14
N ILE A 78 -3.54 2.15 -3.63
CA ILE A 78 -2.68 1.11 -3.02
C ILE A 78 -2.27 1.52 -1.60
N VAL A 79 -1.85 2.77 -1.40
CA VAL A 79 -1.51 3.27 -0.05
C VAL A 79 -2.69 3.14 0.91
N GLU A 80 -3.88 3.50 0.45
CA GLU A 80 -5.10 3.41 1.26
C GLU A 80 -5.44 1.95 1.61
N MET A 81 -5.20 1.00 0.71
CA MET A 81 -5.39 -0.43 0.97
C MET A 81 -4.54 -0.92 2.14
N PHE A 82 -3.24 -0.64 2.12
CA PHE A 82 -2.33 -1.02 3.20
C PHE A 82 -2.67 -0.31 4.52
N ARG A 83 -3.07 0.98 4.44
CA ARG A 83 -3.48 1.76 5.61
C ARG A 83 -4.75 1.21 6.25
N ARG A 84 -5.81 0.95 5.49
CA ARG A 84 -7.09 0.39 5.99
C ARG A 84 -6.92 -1.03 6.51
N CYS A 85 -6.00 -1.80 5.92
CA CYS A 85 -5.65 -3.12 6.41
C CYS A 85 -4.77 -3.09 7.67
N GLY A 86 -4.38 -1.92 8.16
CA GLY A 86 -3.58 -1.75 9.37
C GLY A 86 -2.13 -2.15 9.22
N ALA A 87 -1.60 -2.14 7.99
CA ALA A 87 -0.21 -2.50 7.68
C ALA A 87 0.54 -1.40 6.89
N PRO A 88 0.45 -0.11 7.26
CA PRO A 88 1.13 0.97 6.52
C PRO A 88 2.66 0.79 6.47
N GLU A 89 3.25 0.14 7.46
CA GLU A 89 4.69 -0.15 7.54
C GLU A 89 5.15 -1.21 6.52
N ARG A 90 4.24 -1.99 5.93
CA ARG A 90 4.55 -2.96 4.86
C ARG A 90 4.66 -2.32 3.48
N LEU A 91 4.46 -1.00 3.37
CA LEU A 91 4.55 -0.25 2.11
C LEU A 91 5.55 0.90 2.25
N THR A 92 6.40 1.06 1.24
CA THR A 92 7.32 2.19 1.17
C THR A 92 7.31 2.77 -0.24
N LEU A 93 7.23 4.09 -0.33
CA LEU A 93 7.09 4.82 -1.59
C LEU A 93 8.40 5.51 -1.95
N SER A 94 8.82 5.37 -3.20
CA SER A 94 9.96 6.10 -3.73
C SER A 94 9.74 6.65 -5.12
N ALA A 95 10.47 7.73 -5.44
CA ALA A 95 10.52 8.28 -6.78
C ALA A 95 11.95 8.72 -7.16
N PRO A 96 12.25 8.89 -8.46
CA PRO A 96 13.59 9.31 -8.90
C PRO A 96 13.96 10.75 -8.51
N THR A 97 13.00 11.67 -8.46
CA THR A 97 13.23 13.11 -8.20
C THR A 97 12.48 13.59 -6.95
N GLY A 98 12.96 14.69 -6.36
CA GLY A 98 12.35 15.29 -5.16
C GLY A 98 10.88 15.67 -5.38
N SER A 99 10.55 16.34 -6.48
CA SER A 99 9.17 16.74 -6.79
C SER A 99 8.24 15.54 -6.98
N ALA A 100 8.72 14.46 -7.60
CA ALA A 100 7.92 13.24 -7.76
C ALA A 100 7.73 12.51 -6.43
N ALA A 101 8.74 12.50 -5.55
CA ALA A 101 8.63 11.90 -4.23
C ALA A 101 7.59 12.63 -3.37
N VAL A 102 7.60 13.96 -3.38
CA VAL A 102 6.58 14.78 -2.70
C VAL A 102 5.16 14.48 -3.21
N LEU A 103 4.98 14.28 -4.52
CA LEU A 103 3.66 14.03 -5.12
C LEU A 103 2.98 12.75 -4.61
N ILE A 104 3.78 11.74 -4.24
CA ILE A 104 3.32 10.45 -3.75
C ILE A 104 3.55 10.28 -2.25
N ASP A 105 3.87 11.36 -1.52
CA ASP A 105 4.18 11.32 -0.08
C ASP A 105 5.27 10.29 0.29
N GLY A 106 6.28 10.19 -0.58
CA GLY A 106 7.39 9.23 -0.44
C GLY A 106 8.75 9.90 -0.35
N TYR A 107 9.79 9.09 -0.53
CA TYR A 107 11.19 9.52 -0.52
C TYR A 107 11.80 9.49 -1.92
N THR A 108 12.90 10.20 -2.11
CA THR A 108 13.72 9.91 -3.31
C THR A 108 14.35 8.52 -3.16
N ILE A 109 14.57 7.81 -4.27
CA ILE A 109 15.21 6.48 -4.22
C ILE A 109 16.57 6.53 -3.49
N HIS A 110 17.37 7.58 -3.73
CA HIS A 110 18.64 7.81 -3.05
C HIS A 110 18.48 7.92 -1.52
N ALA A 111 17.52 8.74 -1.07
CA ALA A 111 17.25 8.91 0.35
C ALA A 111 16.73 7.62 1.01
N LEU A 112 15.87 6.87 0.31
CA LEU A 112 15.27 5.66 0.86
C LEU A 112 16.26 4.51 0.98
N THR A 113 17.15 4.37 -0.01
CA THR A 113 18.09 3.24 -0.11
C THR A 113 19.50 3.59 0.37
N PHE A 114 19.70 4.82 0.87
CA PHE A 114 21.01 5.35 1.27
C PHE A 114 22.07 5.29 0.15
N LEU A 115 21.64 5.34 -1.11
CA LEU A 115 22.55 5.41 -2.25
C LEU A 115 23.13 6.82 -2.39
N PRO A 116 24.41 6.96 -2.76
CA PRO A 116 25.02 8.25 -3.04
C PRO A 116 24.31 8.94 -4.22
N LYS A 117 24.33 10.28 -4.20
CA LYS A 117 23.77 11.12 -5.27
C LYS A 117 24.68 11.18 -6.50
#